data_AF-A0A6V7IRQ5-F1
#
_entry.id   AF-A0A6V7IRQ5-F1
#
_cell.length_a   1.000
_cell.length_b   1.000
_cell.length_c   1.000
_cell.angle_alpha   90.00
_cell.angle_beta   90.00
_cell.angle_gamma   90.00
#
_symmetry.space_group_name_H-M   'P 1'
#
loop_
_entity.id
_entity.type
_entity.pdbx_description
1 polymer ?
#
loop_
_entity_poly.entity_id
_entity_poly.type
_entity_poly.pdbx_seq_one_letter_code
_entity_poly.pdbx_strand_id
1 'polypeptide(L)'
;VENCGFDMRRNMTVAVDTMNKYSTDLFTDESVRLISSHNKDSPFFLYLAHAAVHSGNHNDLLQAPDDEILKFGYIDNPERRTYAAMVSKLDESVGRVVAALRDQGMLDNSIIVFISDNGAITTGSLYNRGSNYPLRG
;
A
#
# COMPACT_ATOMS: atom_id res chain seq x y z
N VAL A 1 13.69 4.41 25.20
CA VAL A 1 13.83 4.14 23.76
C VAL A 1 13.13 2.82 23.53
N GLU A 2 11.94 2.84 22.93
CA GLU A 2 11.26 1.59 22.56
C GLU A 2 12.14 0.87 21.53
N ASN A 3 12.55 -0.36 21.84
CA ASN A 3 13.32 -1.20 20.93
C ASN A 3 12.37 -1.72 19.83
N CYS A 4 12.03 -0.88 18.86
CA CYS A 4 11.34 -1.34 17.66
C CYS A 4 12.32 -2.16 16.80
N GLY A 5 12.04 -3.44 16.62
CA GLY A 5 12.79 -4.29 15.69
C GLY A 5 12.53 -3.84 14.24
N PHE A 6 13.58 -3.75 13.43
CA PHE A 6 13.46 -3.50 12.00
C PHE A 6 13.38 -4.82 11.25
N ASP A 7 12.23 -5.10 10.62
CA ASP A 7 11.96 -6.39 9.97
C ASP A 7 11.75 -6.30 8.44
N MET A 8 12.06 -5.15 7.82
CA MET A 8 12.05 -5.06 6.35
C MET A 8 13.24 -5.82 5.76
N ARG A 9 12.95 -6.75 4.84
CA ARG A 9 13.94 -7.68 4.27
C ARG A 9 13.74 -7.91 2.78
N ARG A 10 14.85 -8.15 2.09
CA ARG A 10 14.88 -8.81 0.77
C ARG A 10 15.48 -10.20 0.97
N ASN A 11 14.63 -11.23 0.88
CA ASN A 11 14.99 -12.60 1.28
C ASN A 11 15.57 -12.62 2.71
N MET A 12 16.80 -13.10 2.89
CA MET A 12 17.46 -13.18 4.20
C MET A 12 18.24 -11.91 4.57
N THR A 13 18.27 -10.90 3.69
CA THR A 13 19.05 -9.67 3.89
C THR A 13 18.16 -8.56 4.42
N VAL A 14 18.61 -7.91 5.50
CA VAL A 14 17.93 -6.73 6.06
C VAL A 14 18.02 -5.56 5.09
N ALA A 15 16.88 -4.97 4.74
CA ALA A 15 16.76 -3.91 3.75
C ALA A 15 16.85 -2.53 4.42
N VAL A 16 17.98 -2.21 5.04
CA VAL A 16 18.18 -0.95 5.80
C VAL A 16 17.97 0.31 4.96
N ASP A 17 18.15 0.22 3.63
CA ASP A 17 17.89 1.28 2.65
C ASP A 17 16.41 1.68 2.53
N THR A 18 15.51 0.92 3.17
CA THR A 18 14.07 1.19 3.20
C THR A 18 13.63 2.03 4.39
N MET A 19 14.53 2.34 5.33
CA MET A 19 14.23 3.17 6.49
C MET A 19 13.71 4.56 6.08
N ASN A 20 12.69 5.04 6.79
CA ASN A 20 12.04 6.35 6.56
C ASN A 20 11.40 6.55 5.17
N LYS A 21 11.12 5.46 4.46
CA LYS A 21 10.36 5.51 3.20
C LYS A 21 8.92 5.05 3.43
N TYR A 22 7.99 5.60 2.64
CA TYR A 22 6.59 5.24 2.72
C TYR A 22 6.39 3.79 2.26
N SER A 23 5.78 2.95 3.10
CA SER A 23 5.71 1.50 2.87
C SER A 23 4.94 1.14 1.60
N THR A 24 3.91 1.89 1.24
CA THR A 24 3.18 1.68 -0.02
C THR A 24 4.10 1.86 -1.22
N ASP A 25 4.91 2.92 -1.25
CA ASP A 25 5.86 3.16 -2.34
C ASP A 25 6.95 2.08 -2.37
N LEU A 26 7.48 1.70 -1.20
CA LEU A 26 8.46 0.62 -1.08
C LEU A 26 7.96 -0.70 -1.66
N PHE A 27 6.76 -1.14 -1.26
CA PHE A 27 6.19 -2.39 -1.75
C PHE A 27 5.87 -2.32 -3.25
N THR A 28 5.47 -1.14 -3.74
CA THR A 28 5.26 -0.88 -5.17
C THR A 28 6.56 -1.04 -5.95
N ASP A 29 7.62 -0.36 -5.51
CA ASP A 29 8.92 -0.35 -6.18
C ASP A 29 9.53 -1.76 -6.24
N GLU A 30 9.45 -2.52 -5.14
CA GLU A 30 9.91 -3.91 -5.13
C GLU A 30 9.08 -4.81 -6.04
N SER A 31 7.76 -4.62 -6.10
CA SER A 31 6.89 -5.39 -6.99
C SER A 31 7.20 -5.11 -8.45
N VAL A 32 7.35 -3.84 -8.83
CA VAL A 32 7.76 -3.42 -10.18
C VAL A 32 9.14 -3.97 -10.53
N ARG A 33 10.10 -3.95 -9.59
CA ARG A 33 11.44 -4.52 -9.78
C ARG A 33 11.36 -6.02 -10.03
N LEU A 34 10.59 -6.76 -9.22
CA LEU A 34 10.41 -8.20 -9.38
C LEU A 34 9.81 -8.53 -10.76
N ILE A 35 8.72 -7.85 -11.14
CA ILE A 35 8.09 -8.02 -12.47
C ILE A 35 9.07 -7.72 -13.60
N SER A 36 9.77 -6.58 -13.52
CA SER A 36 10.70 -6.16 -14.57
C SER A 36 11.92 -7.09 -14.73
N SER A 37 12.32 -7.76 -13.66
CA SER A 37 13.45 -8.70 -13.64
C SER A 37 13.05 -10.17 -13.83
N HIS A 38 11.76 -10.47 -13.94
CA HIS A 38 11.26 -11.84 -13.98
C HIS A 38 11.60 -12.53 -15.32
N ASN A 39 11.96 -13.82 -15.25
CA ASN A 39 12.13 -14.64 -16.44
C ASN A 39 10.76 -15.04 -17.02
N LYS A 40 10.46 -14.58 -18.24
CA LYS A 40 9.16 -14.78 -18.90
C LYS A 40 8.87 -16.23 -19.31
N ASP A 41 9.88 -17.11 -19.26
CA ASP A 41 9.71 -18.54 -19.55
C ASP A 41 9.08 -19.34 -18.39
N SER A 42 8.96 -18.75 -17.19
CA SER A 42 8.34 -19.38 -16.03
C SER A 42 7.14 -18.58 -15.52
N PRO A 43 6.10 -19.26 -14.97
CA PRO A 43 4.96 -18.57 -14.39
C PRO A 43 5.38 -17.72 -13.19
N PHE A 44 4.74 -16.57 -13.05
CA PHE A 44 4.99 -15.61 -11.97
C PHE A 44 3.84 -15.64 -10.97
N PHE A 45 4.17 -15.64 -9.67
CA PHE A 45 3.21 -15.43 -8.60
C PHE A 45 3.71 -14.30 -7.69
N LEU A 46 2.87 -13.30 -7.48
CA LEU A 46 3.13 -12.17 -6.60
C LEU A 46 1.99 -12.03 -5.60
N TYR A 47 2.34 -12.08 -4.32
CA TYR A 47 1.46 -11.69 -3.23
C TYR A 47 1.90 -10.33 -2.71
N LEU A 48 1.10 -9.30 -2.98
CA LEU A 48 1.35 -7.92 -2.60
C LEU A 48 0.35 -7.48 -1.54
N ALA A 49 0.74 -7.60 -0.27
CA ALA A 49 -0.07 -7.22 0.89
C ALA A 49 0.34 -5.82 1.38
N HIS A 50 -0.34 -4.79 0.88
CA HIS A 50 -0.11 -3.43 1.36
C HIS A 50 -0.57 -3.26 2.81
N ALA A 51 0.19 -2.46 3.56
CA ALA A 51 -0.24 -1.99 4.88
C ALA A 51 -1.26 -0.85 4.77
N ALA A 52 -1.19 -0.03 3.71
CA ALA A 52 -2.26 0.89 3.40
C ALA A 52 -3.53 0.08 3.07
N VAL A 53 -4.70 0.38 3.63
CA VAL A 53 -5.08 1.64 4.33
C VAL A 53 -5.34 1.46 5.83
N HIS A 54 -4.57 0.58 6.48
CA HIS A 54 -4.66 0.31 7.91
C HIS A 54 -4.26 1.55 8.74
N SER A 55 -4.86 1.70 9.92
CA SER A 55 -4.42 2.71 10.89
C SER A 55 -2.97 2.44 11.32
N GLY A 56 -2.17 3.49 11.50
CA GLY A 56 -0.78 3.39 11.93
C GLY A 56 -0.65 3.01 13.41
N ASN A 57 0.06 3.86 14.16
CA ASN A 57 0.28 3.63 15.59
C ASN A 57 -0.36 4.75 16.43
N HIS A 58 -0.28 4.62 17.75
CA HIS A 58 -0.90 5.56 18.68
C HIS A 58 -0.37 6.99 18.59
N ASN A 59 0.83 7.19 18.02
CA ASN A 59 1.42 8.52 17.82
C ASN A 59 0.98 9.15 16.51
N ASP A 60 0.73 8.33 15.48
CA ASP A 60 0.34 8.78 14.16
C ASP A 60 -0.56 7.72 13.50
N LEU A 61 -1.87 7.96 13.60
CA LEU A 61 -2.91 7.02 13.22
C LEU A 61 -3.10 6.89 11.71
N LEU A 62 -2.81 7.92 10.92
CA LEU A 62 -3.02 7.92 9.47
C LEU A 62 -1.85 8.64 8.81
N GLN A 63 -1.14 7.95 7.92
CA GLN A 63 0.11 8.41 7.34
C GLN A 63 0.07 8.33 5.82
N ALA A 64 0.35 9.45 5.16
CA ALA A 64 0.57 9.54 3.72
C ALA A 64 1.58 10.66 3.43
N PRO A 65 2.25 10.67 2.27
CA PRO A 65 3.10 11.79 1.85
C PRO A 65 2.35 13.12 1.84
N ASP A 66 2.99 14.19 2.30
CA ASP A 66 2.36 15.51 2.45
C ASP A 66 1.81 16.06 1.13
N ASP A 67 2.56 15.88 0.04
CA ASP A 67 2.15 16.28 -1.31
C ASP A 67 0.90 15.53 -1.78
N GLU A 68 0.76 14.27 -1.40
CA GLU A 68 -0.45 13.50 -1.68
C GLU A 68 -1.65 14.02 -0.86
N ILE A 69 -1.45 14.31 0.44
CA ILE A 69 -2.50 14.86 1.31
C ILE A 69 -3.02 16.20 0.75
N LEU A 70 -2.12 17.04 0.24
CA LEU A 70 -2.46 18.35 -0.32
C LEU A 70 -3.40 18.25 -1.54
N LYS A 71 -3.33 17.18 -2.34
CA LYS A 71 -4.26 16.95 -3.46
C LYS A 71 -5.73 16.87 -3.01
N PHE A 72 -5.95 16.45 -1.77
CA PHE A 72 -7.28 16.29 -1.17
C PHE A 72 -7.70 17.48 -0.29
N GLY A 73 -7.10 18.66 -0.50
CA GLY A 73 -7.39 19.87 0.29
C GLY A 73 -8.86 20.28 0.34
N TYR A 74 -9.68 19.82 -0.61
CA TYR A 74 -11.14 20.02 -0.66
C TYR A 74 -11.92 19.16 0.36
N ILE A 75 -11.29 18.19 1.02
CA ILE A 75 -11.91 17.39 2.09
C ILE A 75 -11.70 18.10 3.42
N ASP A 76 -12.77 18.63 4.02
CA ASP A 76 -12.69 19.41 5.26
C ASP A 76 -12.15 18.63 6.46
N ASN A 77 -12.56 17.37 6.61
CA ASN A 77 -12.09 16.53 7.72
C ASN A 77 -10.63 16.08 7.46
N PRO A 78 -9.66 16.48 8.29
CA PRO A 78 -8.25 16.23 8.03
C PRO A 78 -7.89 14.74 8.06
N GLU A 79 -8.51 13.94 8.93
CA GLU A 79 -8.26 12.50 8.97
C GLU A 79 -8.81 11.81 7.71
N ARG A 80 -10.00 12.20 7.23
CA ARG A 80 -10.56 11.66 5.99
C ARG A 80 -9.73 12.10 4.79
N ARG A 81 -9.14 13.29 4.83
CA ARG A 81 -8.18 13.77 3.83
C ARG A 81 -6.94 12.88 3.78
N THR A 82 -6.32 12.61 4.92
CA THR A 82 -5.15 11.73 4.98
C THR A 82 -5.49 10.29 4.57
N TYR A 83 -6.65 9.77 5.00
CA TYR A 83 -7.11 8.46 4.55
C TYR A 83 -7.33 8.40 3.04
N ALA A 84 -7.91 9.44 2.43
CA ALA A 84 -8.05 9.53 0.98
C ALA A 84 -6.69 9.52 0.27
N ALA A 85 -5.68 10.21 0.83
CA ALA A 85 -4.31 10.15 0.32
C ALA A 85 -3.69 8.75 0.43
N MET A 86 -3.93 8.02 1.52
CA MET A 86 -3.50 6.62 1.66
C MET A 86 -4.13 5.72 0.59
N VAL A 87 -5.44 5.87 0.34
CA VAL A 87 -6.16 5.14 -0.72
C VAL A 87 -5.60 5.52 -2.09
N SER A 88 -5.31 6.80 -2.33
CA SER A 88 -4.73 7.30 -3.59
C SER A 88 -3.37 6.67 -3.89
N LYS A 89 -2.47 6.59 -2.89
CA LYS A 89 -1.18 5.89 -3.05
C LYS A 89 -1.33 4.40 -3.30
N LEU A 90 -2.33 3.75 -2.70
CA LEU A 90 -2.63 2.35 -2.99
C LEU A 90 -3.13 2.16 -4.43
N ASP A 91 -4.00 3.05 -4.91
CA ASP A 91 -4.47 3.05 -6.30
C ASP A 91 -3.32 3.29 -7.29
N GLU A 92 -2.43 4.24 -6.99
CA GLU A 92 -1.20 4.48 -7.76
C GLU A 92 -0.32 3.22 -7.81
N SER A 93 -0.14 2.52 -6.68
CA SER A 93 0.59 1.26 -6.62
C SER A 93 0.01 0.23 -7.59
N VAL A 94 -1.31 0.01 -7.53
CA VAL A 94 -2.02 -0.91 -8.44
C VAL A 94 -1.76 -0.52 -9.90
N GLY A 95 -1.89 0.77 -10.23
CA GLY A 95 -1.61 1.29 -11.55
C GLY A 95 -0.17 1.01 -12.01
N ARG A 96 0.82 1.21 -11.15
CA ARG A 96 2.24 0.96 -11.43
C ARG A 96 2.54 -0.54 -11.63
N VAL A 97 1.94 -1.42 -10.84
CA VAL A 97 2.08 -2.88 -10.99
C VAL A 97 1.46 -3.36 -12.30
N VAL A 98 0.25 -2.91 -12.63
CA VAL A 98 -0.42 -3.23 -13.90
C VAL A 98 0.38 -2.70 -15.09
N ALA A 99 0.91 -1.48 -15.00
CA ALA A 99 1.78 -0.90 -16.03
C ALA A 99 3.05 -1.74 -16.21
N ALA A 100 3.71 -2.16 -15.13
CA ALA A 100 4.90 -3.01 -15.21
C ALA A 100 4.62 -4.35 -15.90
N LEU A 101 3.48 -5.00 -15.59
CA LEU A 101 3.05 -6.22 -16.29
C LEU A 101 2.82 -5.97 -17.79
N ARG A 102 2.16 -4.87 -18.14
CA ARG A 102 1.92 -4.48 -19.54
C ARG A 102 3.23 -4.22 -20.28
N ASP A 103 4.12 -3.43 -19.69
CA ASP A 103 5.38 -3.02 -20.30
C ASP A 103 6.33 -4.23 -20.47
N GLN A 104 6.18 -5.27 -19.65
CA GLN A 104 6.85 -6.57 -19.81
C GLN A 104 6.12 -7.55 -20.75
N GLY A 105 4.94 -7.20 -21.29
CA GLY A 105 4.15 -8.09 -22.14
C GLY A 105 3.54 -9.29 -21.39
N MET A 106 3.40 -9.19 -20.06
CA MET A 106 2.88 -10.25 -19.19
C MET A 106 1.38 -10.07 -18.87
N LEU A 107 0.83 -8.86 -19.08
CA LEU A 107 -0.53 -8.52 -18.65
C LEU A 107 -1.61 -9.39 -19.31
N ASP A 108 -1.50 -9.68 -20.60
CA ASP A 108 -2.52 -10.42 -21.36
C ASP A 108 -2.74 -11.86 -20.88
N ASN A 109 -1.75 -12.42 -20.17
CA ASN A 109 -1.81 -13.76 -19.58
C ASN A 109 -1.69 -13.71 -18.04
N SER A 110 -2.21 -12.64 -17.42
CA SER A 110 -2.21 -12.47 -15.97
C SER A 110 -3.63 -12.51 -15.40
N ILE A 111 -3.81 -13.18 -14.26
CA ILE A 111 -5.01 -13.05 -13.42
C ILE A 111 -4.64 -12.14 -12.25
N ILE A 112 -5.34 -11.01 -12.13
CA ILE A 112 -5.15 -10.05 -11.04
C ILE A 112 -6.37 -10.13 -10.12
N VAL A 113 -6.10 -10.34 -8.84
CA VAL A 113 -7.12 -10.36 -7.78
C VAL A 113 -6.81 -9.23 -6.82
N PHE A 114 -7.74 -8.28 -6.70
CA PHE A 114 -7.67 -7.18 -5.74
C PHE A 114 -8.77 -7.34 -4.71
N ILE A 115 -8.40 -7.53 -3.45
CA ILE A 115 -9.31 -7.74 -2.33
C ILE A 115 -8.79 -7.05 -1.07
N SER A 116 -9.71 -6.75 -0.16
CA SER A 116 -9.40 -6.34 1.21
C SER A 116 -9.35 -7.58 2.12
N ASP A 117 -8.54 -7.55 3.17
CA ASP A 117 -8.47 -8.61 4.20
C ASP A 117 -9.70 -8.60 5.13
N ASN A 118 -10.19 -7.41 5.47
CA ASN A 118 -11.44 -7.18 6.22
C ASN A 118 -12.13 -5.85 5.83
N GLY A 119 -13.28 -5.57 6.46
CA GLY A 119 -13.95 -4.28 6.36
C GLY A 119 -13.24 -3.17 7.14
N ALA A 120 -13.64 -1.92 6.92
CA ALA A 120 -13.14 -0.77 7.65
C ALA A 120 -13.45 -0.86 9.15
N ILE A 121 -12.51 -0.46 10.00
CA ILE A 121 -12.71 -0.40 11.45
C ILE A 121 -13.45 0.90 11.81
N THR A 122 -14.71 0.78 12.23
CA THR A 122 -15.63 1.91 12.47
C THR A 122 -15.67 2.37 13.93
N THR A 123 -15.04 1.63 14.85
CA THR A 123 -15.10 1.86 16.30
C THR A 123 -13.74 1.64 16.98
N GLY A 124 -13.59 2.10 18.22
CA GLY A 124 -12.36 1.93 19.03
C GLY A 124 -11.28 2.98 18.74
N SER A 125 -10.16 2.90 19.45
CA SER A 125 -9.05 3.88 19.36
C SER A 125 -8.29 3.84 18.03
N LEU A 126 -8.44 2.77 17.26
CA LEU A 126 -7.80 2.57 15.95
C LEU A 126 -8.79 2.71 14.79
N TYR A 127 -9.99 3.25 15.02
CA TYR A 127 -10.96 3.45 13.95
C TYR A 127 -10.35 4.28 12.81
N ASN A 128 -10.53 3.81 11.58
CA ASN A 128 -10.02 4.48 10.40
C ASN A 128 -11.16 5.29 9.77
N ARG A 129 -10.84 6.02 8.70
CA ARG A 129 -11.84 6.80 7.96
C ARG A 129 -12.41 6.05 6.78
N GLY A 130 -12.33 4.72 6.77
CA GLY A 130 -12.93 3.88 5.73
C GLY A 130 -14.45 3.87 5.75
N SER A 131 -15.06 3.25 4.73
CA SER A 131 -16.51 3.12 4.63
C SER A 131 -16.89 1.68 4.32
N ASN A 132 -17.78 1.11 5.13
CA ASN A 132 -18.40 -0.19 4.89
C ASN A 132 -19.79 -0.06 4.24
N TYR A 133 -20.19 1.13 3.83
CA TYR A 133 -21.51 1.38 3.27
C TYR A 133 -21.83 0.38 2.14
N PRO A 134 -23.04 -0.21 2.10
CA PRO A 134 -24.20 0.01 2.98
C PRO A 134 -24.24 -0.88 4.24
N LEU A 135 -23.20 -1.67 4.48
CA LEU A 135 -23.13 -2.60 5.61
C LEU A 135 -22.74 -1.87 6.89
N ARG A 136 -23.10 -2.47 8.03
CA ARG A 136 -22.96 -1.82 9.35
C ARG A 136 -21.52 -1.54 9.75
N GLY A 137 -20.59 -2.45 9.41
CA GLY A 137 -19.20 -2.34 9.83
C GLY A 137 -19.01 -2.69 11.30
#